data_AF-A0A2A3IVK0-F1
#
_entry.id   AF-A0A2A3IVK0-F1
#
_cell.length_a   1.000
_cell.length_b   1.000
_cell.length_c   1.000
_cell.angle_alpha   90.00
_cell.angle_beta   90.00
_cell.angle_gamma   90.00
#
_symmetry.space_group_name_H-M   'P 1'
#
loop_
_entity.id
_entity.type
_entity.pdbx_description
1 polymer ?
#
loop_
_entity_poly.entity_id
_entity_poly.type
_entity_poly.pdbx_seq_one_letter_code
_entity_poly.pdbx_strand_id
1 'polypeptide(L)'
;MDDPTHDVDWSGLFHALGPAGDTPRHLAALLGDDAEAFVDGYSHLWSATLRREGKAWPATAPTALLVAELLENPLLGPDDPSLPDAMLAYLYEVGVAADLGDQAGEIRARVKDRAPELRAWTAEYVSTDADGRARMWRDGTGLGELVLDQAALACFDLVPGLLRRTLPYLASERARRRTCAAAAVGSLARHPVASAQRPELLKQLTSMVWAADSSHDLATILIAIGHLDGDTRPWLADPHAGVRACAALAPNLAGDETADQLLMELARSPQAFGKSFGDLAPPLQLQSKSYQDLLTGRRAS
;
A
#
# COMPACT_ATOMS: atom_id res chain seq x y z
N MET A 1 -6.97 13.11 -26.37
CA MET A 1 -6.60 12.46 -25.10
C MET A 1 -6.98 13.46 -24.05
N ASP A 2 -8.14 13.27 -23.44
CA ASP A 2 -8.53 14.07 -22.28
C ASP A 2 -7.60 13.64 -21.16
N ASP A 3 -6.87 14.60 -20.60
CA ASP A 3 -5.90 14.37 -19.55
C ASP A 3 -6.67 14.04 -18.25
N PRO A 4 -6.55 12.81 -17.72
CA PRO A 4 -7.30 12.35 -16.55
C PRO A 4 -6.98 13.14 -15.27
N THR A 5 -5.96 14.00 -15.29
CA THR A 5 -5.67 14.93 -14.18
C THR A 5 -6.68 16.07 -14.07
N HIS A 6 -7.49 16.35 -15.11
CA HIS A 6 -8.41 17.49 -15.15
C HIS A 6 -9.70 17.32 -14.33
N ASP A 7 -10.08 16.10 -13.91
CA ASP A 7 -11.34 15.85 -13.19
C ASP A 7 -11.18 15.89 -11.65
N VAL A 8 -9.94 15.99 -11.16
CA VAL A 8 -9.64 16.06 -9.72
C VAL A 8 -9.36 17.52 -9.32
N ASP A 9 -10.12 18.04 -8.37
CA ASP A 9 -9.82 19.34 -7.75
C ASP A 9 -8.66 19.23 -6.74
N TRP A 10 -7.43 19.23 -7.26
CA TRP A 10 -6.20 19.18 -6.46
C TRP A 10 -6.05 20.36 -5.50
N SER A 11 -6.69 21.50 -5.79
CA SER A 11 -6.62 22.70 -4.96
C SER A 11 -7.38 22.54 -3.64
N GLY A 12 -8.38 21.65 -3.62
CA GLY A 12 -9.13 21.25 -2.42
C GLY A 12 -8.49 20.11 -1.62
N LEU A 13 -7.33 19.59 -2.05
CA LEU A 13 -6.66 18.45 -1.43
C LEU A 13 -5.36 18.85 -0.74
N PHE A 14 -4.87 17.98 0.14
CA PHE A 14 -3.57 18.12 0.77
C PHE A 14 -2.90 16.76 0.97
N HIS A 15 -1.59 16.84 1.22
CA HIS A 15 -0.70 15.72 1.50
C HIS A 15 0.27 16.09 2.63
N ALA A 16 1.28 15.26 2.92
CA ALA A 16 2.17 15.46 4.07
C ALA A 16 2.85 16.83 4.10
N LEU A 17 3.10 17.43 2.93
CA LEU A 17 3.82 18.70 2.80
C LEU A 17 2.91 19.94 2.79
N GLY A 18 1.59 19.78 2.84
CA GLY A 18 0.61 20.87 2.71
C GLY A 18 -0.35 20.68 1.53
N PRO A 19 -0.89 21.77 0.95
CA PRO A 19 -1.81 21.70 -0.20
C PRO A 19 -1.22 20.90 -1.37
N ALA A 20 -2.05 20.15 -2.08
CA ALA A 20 -1.61 19.16 -3.08
C ALA A 20 -1.64 19.67 -4.54
N GLY A 21 -1.72 20.98 -4.75
CA GLY A 21 -1.79 21.58 -6.09
C GLY A 21 -0.55 21.35 -6.98
N ASP A 22 0.56 20.94 -6.39
CA ASP A 22 1.81 20.56 -7.05
C ASP A 22 1.85 19.08 -7.49
N THR A 23 0.98 18.23 -6.94
CA THR A 23 0.98 16.78 -7.19
C THR A 23 0.80 16.42 -8.67
N PRO A 24 -0.07 17.07 -9.46
CA PRO A 24 -0.19 16.79 -10.90
C PRO A 24 1.12 16.96 -11.66
N ARG A 25 1.91 18.01 -11.33
CA ARG A 25 3.21 18.25 -11.95
C ARG A 25 4.18 17.12 -11.63
N HIS A 26 4.20 16.64 -10.39
CA HIS A 26 5.05 15.51 -9.98
C HIS A 26 4.66 14.20 -10.70
N LEU A 27 3.37 13.94 -10.91
CA LEU A 27 2.91 12.77 -11.65
C LEU A 27 3.23 12.86 -13.15
N ALA A 28 3.06 14.04 -13.74
CA ALA A 28 3.44 14.27 -15.14
C ALA A 28 4.95 14.07 -15.37
N ALA A 29 5.78 14.43 -14.39
CA ALA A 29 7.24 14.26 -14.48
C ALA A 29 7.67 12.78 -14.58
N LEU A 30 6.84 11.82 -14.14
CA LEU A 30 7.12 10.39 -14.28
C LEU A 30 7.14 9.90 -15.75
N LEU A 31 6.60 10.69 -16.67
CA LEU A 31 6.55 10.42 -18.11
C LEU A 31 7.51 11.31 -18.92
N GLY A 32 8.26 12.20 -18.25
CA GLY A 32 9.16 13.15 -18.89
C GLY A 32 10.61 12.65 -18.98
N ASP A 33 11.39 13.30 -19.83
CA ASP A 33 12.81 12.98 -20.03
C ASP A 33 13.76 13.67 -19.02
N ASP A 34 13.22 14.55 -18.17
CA ASP A 34 14.00 15.26 -17.15
C ASP A 34 14.22 14.35 -15.93
N ALA A 35 15.45 13.86 -15.79
CA ALA A 35 15.85 12.96 -14.72
C ALA A 35 15.68 13.55 -13.31
N GLU A 36 15.91 14.84 -13.12
CA GLU A 36 15.75 15.49 -11.80
C GLU A 36 14.27 15.60 -11.44
N ALA A 37 13.45 16.10 -12.37
CA ALA A 37 12.01 16.18 -12.20
C ALA A 37 11.37 14.80 -11.99
N PHE A 38 11.88 13.79 -12.68
CA PHE A 38 11.47 12.40 -12.53
C PHE A 38 11.76 11.87 -11.11
N VAL A 39 12.98 12.06 -10.60
CA VAL A 39 13.36 11.63 -9.24
C VAL A 39 12.50 12.33 -8.20
N ASP A 40 12.25 13.63 -8.38
CA ASP A 40 11.35 14.40 -7.53
C ASP A 40 9.91 13.88 -7.58
N GLY A 41 9.40 13.57 -8.78
CA GLY A 41 8.08 12.97 -8.98
C GLY A 41 7.94 11.63 -8.27
N TYR A 42 8.95 10.77 -8.42
CA TYR A 42 9.00 9.48 -7.74
C TYR A 42 9.07 9.65 -6.22
N SER A 43 9.93 10.54 -5.71
CA SER A 43 10.05 10.80 -4.27
C SER A 43 8.75 11.36 -3.68
N HIS A 44 8.07 12.25 -4.40
CA HIS A 44 6.78 12.84 -4.02
C HIS A 44 5.71 11.78 -3.80
N LEU A 45 5.62 10.81 -4.72
CA LEU A 45 4.68 9.69 -4.63
C LEU A 45 4.78 9.00 -3.25
N TRP A 46 5.98 8.63 -2.85
CA TRP A 46 6.22 7.88 -1.60
C TRP A 46 6.19 8.74 -0.34
N SER A 47 6.69 9.97 -0.42
CA SER A 47 6.99 10.77 0.77
C SER A 47 5.91 11.81 1.09
N ALA A 48 5.15 12.25 0.08
CA ALA A 48 4.09 13.22 0.26
C ALA A 48 2.71 12.56 0.28
N THR A 49 2.42 11.72 -0.73
CA THR A 49 1.06 11.23 -0.96
C THR A 49 0.65 10.05 -0.08
N LEU A 50 1.60 9.31 0.50
CA LEU A 50 1.34 8.26 1.48
C LEU A 50 1.67 8.71 2.89
N ARG A 51 0.99 8.15 3.89
CA ARG A 51 1.34 8.35 5.29
C ARG A 51 2.11 7.12 5.80
N ARG A 52 3.15 7.37 6.58
CA ARG A 52 3.84 6.31 7.34
C ARG A 52 2.80 5.57 8.20
N GLU A 53 3.00 4.27 8.37
CA GLU A 53 2.10 3.32 9.05
C GLU A 53 0.88 2.85 8.23
N GLY A 54 0.86 3.08 6.91
CA GLY A 54 -0.21 2.56 6.05
C GLY A 54 -1.53 3.31 6.24
N LYS A 55 -1.48 4.64 6.28
CA LYS A 55 -2.65 5.54 6.27
C LYS A 55 -2.64 6.40 5.01
N ALA A 56 -3.77 7.03 4.71
CA ALA A 56 -3.92 7.89 3.53
C ALA A 56 -3.94 9.38 3.90
N TRP A 57 -3.44 10.20 2.98
CA TRP A 57 -3.73 11.63 2.89
C TRP A 57 -4.87 11.86 1.89
N PRO A 58 -5.58 13.00 1.92
CA PRO A 58 -6.61 13.30 0.94
C PRO A 58 -6.16 13.19 -0.53
N ALA A 59 -4.88 13.43 -0.82
CA ALA A 59 -4.30 13.24 -2.14
C ALA A 59 -4.05 11.77 -2.55
N THR A 60 -4.05 10.80 -1.63
CA THR A 60 -3.66 9.41 -1.92
C THR A 60 -4.59 8.73 -2.93
N ALA A 61 -5.90 8.80 -2.72
CA ALA A 61 -6.88 8.12 -3.58
C ALA A 61 -6.85 8.63 -5.03
N PRO A 62 -6.88 9.96 -5.29
CA PRO A 62 -6.69 10.48 -6.64
C PRO A 62 -5.34 10.12 -7.26
N THR A 63 -4.28 10.13 -6.47
CA THR A 63 -2.95 9.71 -6.94
C THR A 63 -2.96 8.23 -7.35
N ALA A 64 -3.60 7.35 -6.58
CA ALA A 64 -3.69 5.92 -6.89
C ALA A 64 -4.43 5.63 -8.21
N LEU A 65 -5.47 6.40 -8.53
CA LEU A 65 -6.15 6.30 -9.82
C LEU A 65 -5.21 6.61 -10.98
N LEU A 66 -4.49 7.73 -10.90
CA LEU A 66 -3.53 8.13 -11.93
C LEU A 66 -2.36 7.14 -12.02
N VAL A 67 -1.86 6.62 -10.90
CA VAL A 67 -0.83 5.56 -10.90
C VAL A 67 -1.33 4.30 -11.61
N ALA A 68 -2.59 3.90 -11.41
CA ALA A 68 -3.16 2.76 -12.11
C ALA A 68 -3.30 2.99 -13.62
N GLU A 69 -3.49 4.24 -14.05
CA GLU A 69 -3.49 4.62 -15.47
C GLU A 69 -2.07 4.72 -16.05
N LEU A 70 -1.10 5.21 -15.27
CA LEU A 70 0.32 5.24 -15.64
C LEU A 70 0.84 3.83 -15.94
N LEU A 71 0.39 2.82 -15.19
CA LEU A 71 0.74 1.41 -15.44
C LEU A 71 0.35 0.94 -16.86
N GLU A 72 -0.71 1.52 -17.44
CA GLU A 72 -1.17 1.22 -18.80
C GLU A 72 -0.47 2.09 -19.87
N ASN A 73 0.32 3.08 -19.44
CA ASN A 73 0.97 4.02 -20.33
C ASN A 73 2.33 3.47 -20.83
N PRO A 74 2.53 3.29 -22.15
CA PRO A 74 3.78 2.77 -22.70
C PRO A 74 4.99 3.70 -22.49
N LEU A 75 4.75 4.98 -22.15
CA LEU A 75 5.80 5.95 -21.83
C LEU A 75 6.29 5.85 -20.39
N LEU A 76 5.67 5.01 -19.54
CA LEU A 76 6.14 4.80 -18.19
C LEU A 76 7.41 3.94 -18.20
N GLY A 77 8.57 4.57 -18.02
CA GLY A 77 9.85 3.89 -17.88
C GLY A 77 10.28 3.08 -19.10
N PRO A 78 10.35 3.68 -20.31
CA PRO A 78 10.74 2.96 -21.53
C PRO A 78 12.12 2.30 -21.40
N ASP A 79 13.03 2.94 -20.67
CA ASP A 79 14.39 2.45 -20.42
C ASP A 79 14.58 1.87 -19.01
N ASP A 80 13.57 1.97 -18.13
CA ASP A 80 13.61 1.46 -16.77
C ASP A 80 12.39 0.56 -16.46
N PRO A 81 12.53 -0.76 -16.65
CA PRO A 81 11.44 -1.70 -16.40
C PRO A 81 11.07 -1.83 -14.91
N SER A 82 11.82 -1.22 -13.99
CA SER A 82 11.52 -1.19 -12.56
C SER A 82 10.42 -0.19 -12.20
N LEU A 83 10.10 0.76 -13.08
CA LEU A 83 9.09 1.77 -12.78
C LEU A 83 7.66 1.25 -12.67
N PRO A 84 7.18 0.41 -13.62
CA PRO A 84 5.93 -0.29 -13.42
C PRO A 84 5.93 -1.15 -12.14
N ASP A 85 7.07 -1.75 -11.79
CA ASP A 85 7.20 -2.55 -10.56
C ASP A 85 7.01 -1.66 -9.32
N ALA A 86 7.52 -0.42 -9.35
CA ALA A 86 7.36 0.55 -8.28
C ALA A 86 5.93 1.14 -8.20
N MET A 87 5.24 1.30 -9.33
CA MET A 87 3.82 1.69 -9.33
C MET A 87 2.94 0.61 -8.70
N LEU A 88 3.22 -0.68 -8.97
CA LEU A 88 2.57 -1.80 -8.29
C LEU A 88 2.88 -1.79 -6.78
N ALA A 89 4.12 -1.46 -6.41
CA ALA A 89 4.49 -1.30 -5.00
C ALA A 89 3.71 -0.15 -4.33
N TYR A 90 3.46 0.96 -5.04
CA TYR A 90 2.62 2.03 -4.54
C TYR A 90 1.18 1.57 -4.32
N LEU A 91 0.60 0.82 -5.27
CA LEU A 91 -0.74 0.25 -5.14
C LEU A 91 -0.86 -0.75 -3.98
N TYR A 92 0.23 -1.43 -3.61
CA TYR A 92 0.27 -2.21 -2.38
C TYR A 92 0.03 -1.31 -1.15
N GLU A 93 0.75 -0.20 -1.01
CA GLU A 93 0.56 0.73 0.13
C GLU A 93 -0.84 1.36 0.16
N VAL A 94 -1.40 1.66 -1.01
CA VAL A 94 -2.80 2.10 -1.10
C VAL A 94 -3.74 1.01 -0.60
N GLY A 95 -3.49 -0.25 -0.94
CA GLY A 95 -4.24 -1.39 -0.41
C GLY A 95 -4.10 -1.55 1.10
N VAL A 96 -2.96 -1.20 1.68
CA VAL A 96 -2.77 -1.19 3.15
C VAL A 96 -3.58 -0.07 3.77
N ALA A 97 -3.53 1.15 3.21
CA ALA A 97 -4.31 2.29 3.69
C ALA A 97 -5.82 2.10 3.55
N ALA A 98 -6.24 1.30 2.56
CA ALA A 98 -7.62 0.95 2.30
C ALA A 98 -8.13 -0.21 3.19
N ASP A 99 -7.29 -0.84 4.00
CA ASP A 99 -7.70 -1.97 4.83
C ASP A 99 -8.44 -1.49 6.09
N LEU A 100 -9.71 -1.15 5.93
CA LEU A 100 -10.58 -0.67 7.01
C LEU A 100 -11.34 -1.79 7.74
N GLY A 101 -11.29 -3.03 7.24
CA GLY A 101 -12.07 -4.14 7.76
C GLY A 101 -13.55 -3.78 7.99
N ASP A 102 -14.08 -4.18 9.15
CA ASP A 102 -15.47 -3.91 9.54
C ASP A 102 -15.73 -2.43 9.95
N GLN A 103 -14.67 -1.63 10.11
CA GLN A 103 -14.78 -0.23 10.54
C GLN A 103 -15.25 0.71 9.42
N ALA A 104 -15.20 0.28 8.16
CA ALA A 104 -15.56 1.11 7.01
C ALA A 104 -16.98 1.70 7.11
N GLY A 105 -17.94 0.93 7.63
CA GLY A 105 -19.33 1.38 7.81
C GLY A 105 -19.46 2.48 8.87
N GLU A 106 -18.79 2.32 10.01
CA GLU A 106 -18.78 3.30 11.10
C GLU A 106 -18.08 4.59 10.68
N ILE A 107 -16.91 4.49 10.04
CA ILE A 107 -16.18 5.64 9.51
C ILE A 107 -17.07 6.41 8.54
N ARG A 108 -17.74 5.73 7.60
CA ARG A 108 -18.64 6.36 6.64
C ARG A 108 -19.79 7.12 7.33
N ALA A 109 -20.37 6.56 8.38
CA ALA A 109 -21.42 7.22 9.15
C ALA A 109 -20.89 8.50 9.82
N ARG A 110 -19.75 8.42 10.52
CA ARG A 110 -19.10 9.57 11.18
C ARG A 110 -18.74 10.68 10.20
N VAL A 111 -18.17 10.32 9.04
CA VAL A 111 -17.82 11.27 7.97
C VAL A 111 -19.09 11.95 7.42
N LYS A 112 -20.16 11.19 7.20
CA LYS A 112 -21.43 11.72 6.71
C LYS A 112 -22.06 12.71 7.69
N ASP A 113 -22.07 12.37 8.97
CA ASP A 113 -22.69 13.18 10.03
C ASP A 113 -21.98 14.53 10.19
N ARG A 114 -20.65 14.56 10.00
CA ARG A 114 -19.81 15.75 10.16
C ARG A 114 -19.38 16.38 8.83
N ALA A 115 -20.02 16.02 7.72
CA ALA A 115 -19.58 16.42 6.39
C ALA A 115 -19.41 17.95 6.19
N PRO A 116 -20.29 18.83 6.71
CA PRO A 116 -20.09 20.28 6.61
C PRO A 116 -18.84 20.77 7.35
N GLU A 117 -18.58 20.23 8.54
CA GLU A 117 -17.42 20.60 9.36
C GLU A 117 -16.11 20.12 8.72
N LEU A 118 -16.10 18.91 8.17
CA LEU A 118 -14.94 18.37 7.45
C LEU A 118 -14.62 19.22 6.21
N ARG A 119 -15.63 19.64 5.45
CA ARG A 119 -15.42 20.54 4.29
C ARG A 119 -14.85 21.89 4.73
N ALA A 120 -15.38 22.49 5.79
CA ALA A 120 -14.89 23.76 6.30
C ALA A 120 -13.45 23.63 6.83
N TRP A 121 -13.16 22.59 7.60
CA TRP A 121 -11.82 22.32 8.14
C TRP A 121 -10.81 22.09 7.02
N THR A 122 -11.14 21.30 6.00
CA THR A 122 -10.23 21.09 4.85
C THR A 122 -10.00 22.38 4.06
N ALA A 123 -11.05 23.17 3.81
CA ALA A 123 -10.92 24.46 3.13
C ALA A 123 -10.04 25.46 3.90
N GLU A 124 -10.20 25.52 5.22
CA GLU A 124 -9.33 26.31 6.08
C GLU A 124 -7.89 25.79 6.03
N TYR A 125 -7.69 24.47 6.12
CA TYR A 125 -6.38 23.84 6.11
C TYR A 125 -5.58 24.17 4.84
N VAL A 126 -6.20 24.06 3.66
CA VAL A 126 -5.53 24.34 2.39
C VAL A 126 -5.20 25.83 2.19
N SER A 127 -5.98 26.73 2.80
CA SER A 127 -5.77 28.18 2.68
C SER A 127 -4.81 28.77 3.72
N THR A 128 -4.50 28.00 4.77
CA THR A 128 -3.71 28.46 5.92
C THR A 128 -2.22 28.17 5.74
N ASP A 129 -1.36 29.00 6.33
CA ASP A 129 0.09 28.79 6.36
C ASP A 129 0.52 27.57 7.22
N ALA A 130 1.82 27.25 7.21
CA ALA A 130 2.34 26.07 7.90
C ALA A 130 2.10 26.10 9.42
N ASP A 131 2.23 27.28 10.05
CA ASP A 131 2.05 27.42 11.49
C ASP A 131 0.58 27.28 11.90
N GLY A 132 -0.34 27.81 11.10
CA GLY A 132 -1.76 27.65 11.31
C GLY A 132 -2.21 26.21 11.10
N ARG A 133 -1.75 25.52 10.05
CA ARG A 133 -1.99 24.08 9.86
C ARG A 133 -1.50 23.26 11.06
N ALA A 134 -0.32 23.58 11.61
CA ALA A 134 0.19 22.92 12.80
C ALA A 134 -0.68 23.15 14.05
N ARG A 135 -1.34 24.32 14.17
CA ARG A 135 -2.32 24.58 15.23
C ARG A 135 -3.62 23.81 15.03
N MET A 136 -4.12 23.70 13.79
CA MET A 136 -5.34 22.95 13.47
C MET A 136 -5.22 21.48 13.90
N TRP A 137 -4.08 20.83 13.69
CA TRP A 137 -3.86 19.46 14.18
C TRP A 137 -3.91 19.30 15.70
N ARG A 138 -3.78 20.40 16.47
CA ARG A 138 -3.77 20.42 17.94
C ARG A 138 -5.01 21.07 18.54
N ASP A 139 -6.05 21.32 17.73
CA ASP A 139 -7.26 22.04 18.16
C ASP A 139 -8.19 21.22 19.10
N GLY A 140 -7.95 19.91 19.23
CA GLY A 140 -8.73 19.01 20.07
C GLY A 140 -10.12 18.64 19.54
N THR A 141 -10.46 19.06 18.31
CA THR A 141 -11.78 18.82 17.70
C THR A 141 -11.94 17.41 17.10
N GLY A 142 -10.81 16.73 16.88
CA GLY A 142 -10.73 15.45 16.19
C GLY A 142 -11.09 15.50 14.70
N LEU A 143 -11.31 16.69 14.13
CA LEU A 143 -11.66 16.85 12.71
C LEU A 143 -10.52 16.42 11.78
N GLY A 144 -9.28 16.77 12.12
CA GLY A 144 -8.11 16.36 11.33
C GLY A 144 -8.00 14.84 11.18
N GLU A 145 -8.15 14.08 12.27
CA GLU A 145 -8.14 12.61 12.21
C GLU A 145 -9.33 12.06 11.40
N LEU A 146 -10.52 12.67 11.53
CA LEU A 146 -11.68 12.26 10.73
C LEU A 146 -11.52 12.57 9.23
N VAL A 147 -10.77 13.61 8.86
CA VAL A 147 -10.35 13.85 7.46
C VAL A 147 -9.40 12.77 6.96
N LEU A 148 -8.50 12.26 7.81
CA LEU A 148 -7.65 11.12 7.45
C LEU A 148 -8.44 9.83 7.33
N ASP A 149 -9.41 9.57 8.21
CA ASP A 149 -10.36 8.47 8.09
C ASP A 149 -11.15 8.55 6.76
N GLN A 150 -11.57 9.76 6.37
CA GLN A 150 -12.23 10.01 5.08
C GLN A 150 -11.30 9.71 3.90
N ALA A 151 -10.02 10.06 3.98
CA ALA A 151 -9.04 9.74 2.94
C ALA A 151 -8.82 8.23 2.80
N ALA A 152 -8.74 7.50 3.91
CA ALA A 152 -8.64 6.04 3.91
C ALA A 152 -9.92 5.40 3.32
N LEU A 153 -11.09 5.95 3.64
CA LEU A 153 -12.36 5.52 3.03
C LEU A 153 -12.41 5.77 1.52
N ALA A 154 -11.83 6.86 1.04
CA ALA A 154 -11.70 7.10 -0.40
C ALA A 154 -10.81 6.04 -1.06
N CYS A 155 -9.69 5.65 -0.43
CA CYS A 155 -8.88 4.53 -0.92
C CYS A 155 -9.67 3.21 -0.91
N PHE A 156 -10.41 2.92 0.17
CA PHE A 156 -11.29 1.75 0.28
C PHE A 156 -12.29 1.67 -0.89
N ASP A 157 -12.96 2.77 -1.21
CA ASP A 157 -13.95 2.82 -2.29
C ASP A 157 -13.34 2.60 -3.69
N LEU A 158 -12.05 2.86 -3.87
CA LEU A 158 -11.33 2.63 -5.13
C LEU A 158 -10.82 1.20 -5.31
N VAL A 159 -10.66 0.44 -4.22
CA VAL A 159 -10.06 -0.91 -4.26
C VAL A 159 -10.67 -1.83 -5.33
N PRO A 160 -12.00 -1.91 -5.53
CA PRO A 160 -12.56 -2.78 -6.58
C PRO A 160 -12.00 -2.45 -7.98
N GLY A 161 -11.84 -1.16 -8.29
CA GLY A 161 -11.28 -0.70 -9.55
C GLY A 161 -9.79 -0.97 -9.68
N LEU A 162 -9.04 -0.67 -8.62
CA LEU A 162 -7.59 -0.90 -8.56
C LEU A 162 -7.26 -2.39 -8.66
N LEU A 163 -7.93 -3.25 -7.90
CA LEU A 163 -7.74 -4.69 -7.93
C LEU A 163 -7.88 -5.23 -9.36
N ARG A 164 -8.96 -4.87 -10.05
CA ARG A 164 -9.21 -5.30 -11.43
C ARG A 164 -8.09 -4.88 -12.39
N ARG A 165 -7.55 -3.66 -12.25
CA ARG A 165 -6.42 -3.17 -13.08
C ARG A 165 -5.09 -3.83 -12.73
N THR A 166 -4.91 -4.28 -11.48
CA THR A 166 -3.68 -4.93 -11.02
C THR A 166 -3.58 -6.41 -11.41
N LEU A 167 -4.71 -7.13 -11.49
CA LEU A 167 -4.73 -8.58 -11.76
C LEU A 167 -3.93 -9.05 -13.00
N PRO A 168 -3.98 -8.38 -14.17
CA PRO A 168 -3.23 -8.82 -15.34
C PRO A 168 -1.71 -8.92 -15.12
N TYR A 169 -1.15 -8.11 -14.21
CA TYR A 169 0.29 -8.10 -13.94
C TYR A 169 0.79 -9.36 -13.22
N LEU A 170 -0.09 -10.18 -12.63
CA LEU A 170 0.27 -11.51 -12.10
C LEU A 170 0.78 -12.45 -13.20
N ALA A 171 0.41 -12.22 -14.46
CA ALA A 171 0.85 -13.01 -15.62
C ALA A 171 2.04 -12.40 -16.37
N SER A 172 2.65 -11.33 -15.85
CA SER A 172 3.80 -10.69 -16.49
C SER A 172 4.95 -11.68 -16.74
N GLU A 173 5.65 -11.59 -17.87
CA GLU A 173 6.85 -12.43 -18.12
C GLU A 173 8.01 -12.07 -17.18
N ARG A 174 8.12 -10.79 -16.80
CA ARG A 174 9.11 -10.31 -15.84
C ARG A 174 8.74 -10.75 -14.42
N ALA A 175 9.60 -11.56 -13.80
CA ALA A 175 9.39 -12.11 -12.45
C ALA A 175 9.15 -11.02 -11.40
N ARG A 176 9.99 -9.98 -11.36
CA ARG A 176 9.84 -8.86 -10.42
C ARG A 176 8.46 -8.20 -10.49
N ARG A 177 7.93 -8.00 -11.70
CA ARG A 177 6.61 -7.41 -11.92
C ARG A 177 5.49 -8.31 -11.38
N ARG A 178 5.58 -9.62 -11.62
CA ARG A 178 4.64 -10.60 -11.04
C ARG A 178 4.66 -10.54 -9.51
N THR A 179 5.84 -10.48 -8.90
CA THR A 179 6.01 -10.40 -7.45
C THR A 179 5.42 -9.12 -6.86
N CYS A 180 5.69 -7.96 -7.47
CA CYS A 180 5.09 -6.69 -7.05
C CYS A 180 3.56 -6.69 -7.23
N ALA A 181 3.06 -7.29 -8.31
CA ALA A 181 1.63 -7.48 -8.53
C ALA A 181 1.01 -8.41 -7.46
N ALA A 182 1.70 -9.50 -7.08
CA ALA A 182 1.25 -10.39 -6.01
C ALA A 182 1.11 -9.66 -4.67
N ALA A 183 2.08 -8.81 -4.32
CA ALA A 183 1.99 -7.97 -3.13
C ALA A 183 0.75 -7.05 -3.19
N ALA A 184 0.59 -6.30 -4.28
CA ALA A 184 -0.51 -5.37 -4.48
C ALA A 184 -1.88 -6.07 -4.46
N VAL A 185 -2.03 -7.17 -5.20
CA VAL A 185 -3.24 -8.00 -5.20
C VAL A 185 -3.53 -8.56 -3.81
N GLY A 186 -2.52 -9.06 -3.11
CA GLY A 186 -2.66 -9.59 -1.76
C GLY A 186 -3.22 -8.55 -0.79
N SER A 187 -2.80 -7.29 -0.88
CA SER A 187 -3.35 -6.23 -0.04
C SER A 187 -4.73 -5.76 -0.48
N LEU A 188 -4.94 -5.55 -1.78
CA LEU A 188 -6.21 -5.07 -2.33
C LEU A 188 -7.34 -6.11 -2.14
N ALA A 189 -7.04 -7.40 -2.26
CA ALA A 189 -8.04 -8.47 -2.11
C ALA A 189 -8.47 -8.75 -0.66
N ARG A 190 -7.91 -8.02 0.33
CA ARG A 190 -8.43 -7.96 1.70
C ARG A 190 -9.76 -7.21 1.79
N HIS A 191 -10.05 -6.35 0.80
CA HIS A 191 -11.33 -5.67 0.71
C HIS A 191 -12.51 -6.67 0.58
N PRO A 192 -13.66 -6.45 1.25
CA PRO A 192 -14.79 -7.39 1.26
C PRO A 192 -15.32 -7.78 -0.13
N VAL A 193 -15.28 -6.84 -1.10
CA VAL A 193 -15.69 -7.09 -2.49
C VAL A 193 -14.97 -8.27 -3.15
N ALA A 194 -13.75 -8.56 -2.72
CA ALA A 194 -12.91 -9.59 -3.31
C ALA A 194 -13.17 -10.98 -2.71
N SER A 195 -14.02 -11.10 -1.68
CA SER A 195 -14.27 -12.34 -0.93
C SER A 195 -14.59 -13.53 -1.85
N ALA A 196 -15.44 -13.33 -2.86
CA ALA A 196 -15.79 -14.38 -3.83
C ALA A 196 -14.63 -14.80 -4.76
N GLN A 197 -13.63 -13.94 -4.96
CA GLN A 197 -12.47 -14.20 -5.82
C GLN A 197 -11.27 -14.77 -5.05
N ARG A 198 -11.24 -14.64 -3.71
CA ARG A 198 -10.11 -15.08 -2.87
C ARG A 198 -9.67 -16.53 -3.12
N PRO A 199 -10.56 -17.53 -3.25
CA PRO A 199 -10.11 -18.90 -3.50
C PRO A 199 -9.30 -19.08 -4.79
N GLU A 200 -9.70 -18.39 -5.87
CA GLU A 200 -8.97 -18.46 -7.14
C GLU A 200 -7.66 -17.66 -7.07
N LEU A 201 -7.66 -16.50 -6.40
CA LEU A 201 -6.43 -15.74 -6.16
C LEU A 201 -5.42 -16.53 -5.33
N LEU A 202 -5.86 -17.22 -4.28
CA LEU A 202 -5.01 -18.11 -3.49
C LEU A 202 -4.41 -19.21 -4.35
N LYS A 203 -5.20 -19.88 -5.18
CA LYS A 203 -4.71 -20.91 -6.09
C LYS A 203 -3.64 -20.35 -7.04
N GLN A 204 -3.86 -19.16 -7.60
CA GLN A 204 -2.89 -18.50 -8.47
C GLN A 204 -1.60 -18.13 -7.72
N LEU A 205 -1.70 -17.50 -6.56
CA LEU A 205 -0.54 -17.12 -5.73
C LEU A 205 0.25 -18.36 -5.26
N THR A 206 -0.44 -19.44 -4.85
CA THR A 206 0.21 -20.71 -4.51
C THR A 206 0.97 -21.29 -5.70
N SER A 207 0.39 -21.26 -6.91
CA SER A 207 1.12 -21.68 -8.11
C SER A 207 2.38 -20.82 -8.36
N MET A 208 2.31 -19.52 -8.08
CA MET A 208 3.47 -18.62 -8.22
C MET A 208 4.57 -18.93 -7.19
N VAL A 209 4.21 -19.30 -5.97
CA VAL A 209 5.17 -19.73 -4.94
C VAL A 209 6.00 -20.91 -5.41
N TRP A 210 5.38 -21.91 -6.04
CA TRP A 210 6.10 -23.09 -6.55
C TRP A 210 6.99 -22.78 -7.76
N ALA A 211 6.76 -21.65 -8.43
CA ALA A 211 7.52 -21.18 -9.59
C ALA A 211 8.47 -20.02 -9.25
N ALA A 212 8.64 -19.68 -7.97
CA ALA A 212 9.48 -18.55 -7.57
C ALA A 212 10.98 -18.92 -7.67
N ASP A 213 11.73 -18.10 -8.42
CA ASP A 213 13.17 -18.33 -8.68
C ASP A 213 14.07 -17.83 -7.53
N SER A 214 13.53 -17.02 -6.62
CA SER A 214 14.27 -16.42 -5.52
C SER A 214 13.52 -16.51 -4.19
N SER A 215 14.27 -16.62 -3.09
CA SER A 215 13.70 -16.57 -1.73
C SER A 215 13.01 -15.23 -1.43
N HIS A 216 13.40 -14.15 -2.11
CA HIS A 216 12.75 -12.85 -1.98
C HIS A 216 11.36 -12.83 -2.64
N ASP A 217 11.23 -13.37 -3.86
CA ASP A 217 9.94 -13.49 -4.54
C ASP A 217 9.00 -14.42 -3.75
N LEU A 218 9.52 -15.58 -3.34
CA LEU A 218 8.82 -16.54 -2.49
C LEU A 218 8.27 -15.88 -1.22
N ALA A 219 9.13 -15.18 -0.46
CA ALA A 219 8.75 -14.48 0.76
C ALA A 219 7.66 -13.43 0.51
N THR A 220 7.78 -12.66 -0.57
CA THR A 220 6.82 -11.61 -0.93
C THR A 220 5.44 -12.18 -1.26
N ILE A 221 5.40 -13.30 -2.01
CA ILE A 221 4.14 -13.96 -2.39
C ILE A 221 3.50 -14.64 -1.16
N LEU A 222 4.30 -15.20 -0.24
CA LEU A 222 3.78 -15.81 0.99
C LEU A 222 3.06 -14.79 1.90
N ILE A 223 3.55 -13.56 1.98
CA ILE A 223 2.83 -12.50 2.70
C ILE A 223 1.47 -12.24 2.03
N ALA A 224 1.42 -12.20 0.70
CA ALA A 224 0.17 -12.03 -0.05
C ALA A 224 -0.81 -13.21 0.18
N ILE A 225 -0.32 -14.45 0.26
CA ILE A 225 -1.13 -15.62 0.61
C ILE A 225 -1.68 -15.49 2.04
N GLY A 226 -0.83 -15.10 3.00
CA GLY A 226 -1.24 -14.89 4.39
C GLY A 226 -2.31 -13.81 4.53
N HIS A 227 -2.19 -12.69 3.81
CA HIS A 227 -3.21 -11.64 3.77
C HIS A 227 -4.60 -12.13 3.31
N LEU A 228 -4.66 -13.23 2.57
CA LEU A 228 -5.89 -13.84 2.07
C LEU A 228 -6.26 -15.12 2.83
N ASP A 229 -5.71 -15.31 4.03
CA ASP A 229 -5.95 -16.46 4.92
C ASP A 229 -5.51 -17.82 4.35
N GLY A 230 -4.61 -17.82 3.36
CA GLY A 230 -4.05 -19.04 2.79
C GLY A 230 -3.10 -19.77 3.73
N ASP A 231 -2.96 -21.09 3.57
CA ASP A 231 -2.07 -21.89 4.41
C ASP A 231 -0.60 -21.65 4.06
N THR A 232 0.15 -21.05 4.98
CA THR A 232 1.59 -20.80 4.85
C THR A 232 2.44 -21.75 5.70
N ARG A 233 1.83 -22.68 6.46
CA ARG A 233 2.55 -23.64 7.34
C ARG A 233 3.65 -24.43 6.63
N PRO A 234 3.49 -24.88 5.37
CA PRO A 234 4.54 -25.65 4.69
C PRO A 234 5.90 -24.92 4.63
N TRP A 235 5.91 -23.58 4.67
CA TRP A 235 7.11 -22.76 4.57
C TRP A 235 7.73 -22.38 5.93
N LEU A 236 7.16 -22.83 7.05
CA LEU A 236 7.78 -22.65 8.38
C LEU A 236 9.09 -23.44 8.53
N ALA A 237 9.31 -24.46 7.69
CA ALA A 237 10.53 -25.27 7.66
C ALA A 237 11.48 -24.90 6.50
N ASP A 238 11.21 -23.81 5.77
CA ASP A 238 12.02 -23.39 4.63
C ASP A 238 13.49 -23.13 5.06
N PRO A 239 14.51 -23.52 4.27
CA PRO A 239 15.91 -23.27 4.63
C PRO A 239 16.22 -21.77 4.80
N HIS A 240 15.53 -20.89 4.09
CA HIS A 240 15.75 -19.45 4.13
C HIS A 240 15.01 -18.79 5.31
N ALA A 241 15.75 -18.17 6.22
CA ALA A 241 15.17 -17.53 7.41
C ALA A 241 14.14 -16.45 7.07
N GLY A 242 14.40 -15.68 6.01
CA GLY A 242 13.47 -14.67 5.51
C GLY A 242 12.11 -15.24 5.06
N VAL A 243 12.11 -16.45 4.49
CA VAL A 243 10.90 -17.12 4.00
C VAL A 243 10.09 -17.64 5.18
N ARG A 244 10.73 -18.31 6.14
CA ARG A 244 10.09 -18.78 7.37
C ARG A 244 9.39 -17.65 8.13
N ALA A 245 10.06 -16.50 8.25
CA ALA A 245 9.50 -15.31 8.87
C ALA A 245 8.22 -14.84 8.18
N CYS A 246 8.25 -14.72 6.85
CA CYS A 246 7.12 -14.25 6.06
C CYS A 246 5.95 -15.23 6.11
N ALA A 247 6.24 -16.54 6.13
CA ALA A 247 5.23 -17.57 6.36
C ALA A 247 4.59 -17.44 7.75
N ALA A 248 5.40 -17.25 8.79
CA ALA A 248 4.96 -17.12 10.18
C ALA A 248 4.12 -15.86 10.46
N LEU A 249 4.24 -14.81 9.63
CA LEU A 249 3.45 -13.58 9.74
C LEU A 249 1.98 -13.75 9.33
N ALA A 250 1.59 -14.87 8.73
CA ALA A 250 0.22 -15.08 8.30
C ALA A 250 -0.76 -15.02 9.50
N PRO A 251 -1.87 -14.25 9.39
CA PRO A 251 -2.85 -14.10 10.48
C PRO A 251 -3.44 -15.43 10.97
N ASN A 252 -3.71 -16.36 10.06
CA ASN A 252 -4.25 -17.69 10.38
C ASN A 252 -3.29 -18.60 11.18
N LEU A 253 -2.03 -18.16 11.40
CA LEU A 253 -1.08 -18.81 12.29
C LEU A 253 -1.02 -18.15 13.67
N ALA A 254 -1.85 -17.15 13.98
CA ALA A 254 -1.93 -16.57 15.32
C ALA A 254 -2.11 -17.66 16.39
N GLY A 255 -1.20 -17.71 17.37
CA GLY A 255 -1.18 -18.72 18.43
C GLY A 255 -0.54 -20.06 18.07
N ASP A 256 -0.01 -20.22 16.85
CA ASP A 256 0.83 -21.37 16.49
C ASP A 256 2.21 -21.25 17.17
N GLU A 257 2.58 -22.25 17.97
CA GLU A 257 3.82 -22.25 18.76
C GLU A 257 5.08 -22.12 17.89
N THR A 258 5.09 -22.76 16.71
CA THR A 258 6.26 -22.73 15.81
C THR A 258 6.40 -21.35 15.17
N ALA A 259 5.29 -20.79 14.68
CA ALA A 259 5.28 -19.44 14.12
C ALA A 259 5.65 -18.39 15.18
N ASP A 260 5.10 -18.51 16.40
CA ASP A 260 5.40 -17.60 17.52
C ASP A 260 6.87 -17.65 17.92
N GLN A 261 7.45 -18.85 18.01
CA GLN A 261 8.87 -18.99 18.33
C GLN A 261 9.76 -18.36 17.25
N LEU A 262 9.48 -18.62 15.98
CA LEU A 262 10.21 -18.03 14.85
C LEU A 262 10.18 -16.49 14.90
N LEU A 263 9.00 -15.91 15.12
CA LEU A 263 8.85 -14.46 15.24
C LEU A 263 9.57 -13.90 16.49
N MET A 264 9.51 -14.57 17.64
CA MET A 264 10.27 -14.15 18.81
C MET A 264 11.79 -14.17 18.57
N GLU A 265 12.30 -15.17 17.85
CA GLU A 265 13.71 -15.25 17.47
C GLU A 265 14.11 -14.10 16.54
N LEU A 266 13.27 -13.78 15.55
CA LEU A 266 13.49 -12.65 14.64
C LEU A 266 13.45 -11.30 15.36
N ALA A 267 12.59 -11.15 16.36
CA ALA A 267 12.49 -9.95 17.19
C ALA A 267 13.80 -9.64 17.94
N ARG A 268 14.60 -10.66 18.25
CA ARG A 268 15.90 -10.52 18.92
C ARG A 268 16.98 -10.00 17.97
N SER A 269 16.79 -10.12 16.65
CA SER A 269 17.73 -9.56 15.66
C SER A 269 17.02 -9.10 14.38
N PRO A 270 16.29 -7.97 14.41
CA PRO A 270 15.62 -7.42 13.22
C PRO A 270 16.61 -7.12 12.08
N GLN A 271 17.85 -6.76 12.43
CA GLN A 271 18.92 -6.56 11.46
C GLN A 271 19.35 -7.86 10.76
N ALA A 272 19.39 -8.99 11.47
CA ALA A 272 19.71 -10.29 10.85
C ALA A 272 18.58 -10.73 9.91
N PHE A 273 17.33 -10.45 10.26
CA PHE A 273 16.20 -10.67 9.36
C PHE A 273 16.32 -9.83 8.08
N GLY A 274 16.57 -8.52 8.20
CA GLY A 274 16.77 -7.66 7.05
C GLY A 274 17.94 -8.11 6.16
N LYS A 275 19.05 -8.52 6.78
CA LYS A 275 20.24 -9.04 6.08
C LYS A 275 20.04 -10.43 5.47
N SER A 276 18.99 -11.18 5.85
CA SER A 276 18.76 -12.53 5.34
C SER A 276 18.47 -12.55 3.84
N PHE A 277 18.00 -11.44 3.28
CA PHE A 277 17.77 -11.27 1.84
C PHE A 277 18.99 -10.76 1.06
N GLY A 278 20.17 -10.66 1.71
CA GLY A 278 21.42 -10.22 1.08
C GLY A 278 21.36 -8.75 0.66
N ASP A 279 21.73 -8.48 -0.60
CA ASP A 279 21.69 -7.14 -1.20
C ASP A 279 20.27 -6.71 -1.62
N LEU A 280 19.30 -7.65 -1.59
CA LEU A 280 17.90 -7.32 -1.84
C LEU A 280 17.29 -6.73 -0.58
N ALA A 281 16.58 -5.60 -0.76
CA ALA A 281 15.75 -5.07 0.31
C ALA A 281 14.70 -6.14 0.71
N PRO A 282 14.29 -6.20 2.00
CA PRO A 282 13.23 -7.11 2.45
C PRO A 282 11.95 -6.95 1.62
N PRO A 283 11.04 -7.94 1.62
CA PRO A 283 9.72 -7.80 0.99
C PRO A 283 9.10 -6.44 1.30
N LEU A 284 8.53 -5.79 0.28
CA LEU A 284 7.99 -4.43 0.35
C LEU A 284 7.08 -4.22 1.58
N GLN A 285 6.30 -5.25 1.89
CA GLN A 285 5.36 -5.28 3.00
C GLN A 285 6.00 -5.11 4.39
N LEU A 286 7.29 -5.38 4.50
CA LEU A 286 8.09 -5.28 5.72
C LEU A 286 8.88 -3.96 5.78
N GLN A 287 8.84 -3.16 4.72
CA GLN A 287 9.45 -1.84 4.67
C GLN A 287 8.49 -0.74 5.13
N SER A 288 7.17 -0.98 5.05
CA SER A 288 6.14 0.03 5.34
C SER A 288 5.50 -0.07 6.73
N LYS A 289 5.56 -1.23 7.37
CA LYS A 289 5.13 -1.42 8.77
C LYS A 289 6.33 -1.70 9.65
N SER A 290 6.34 -1.13 10.85
CA SER A 290 7.33 -1.55 11.84
C SER A 290 7.07 -3.01 12.22
N TYR A 291 8.12 -3.71 12.65
CA TYR A 291 7.98 -5.09 13.12
C TYR A 291 6.94 -5.23 14.25
N GLN A 292 6.78 -4.20 15.09
CA GLN A 292 5.78 -4.19 16.15
C GLN A 292 4.34 -4.05 15.62
N ASP A 293 4.13 -3.32 14.52
CA ASP A 293 2.82 -3.19 13.89
C ASP A 293 2.36 -4.52 13.27
N LEU A 294 3.30 -5.25 12.65
CA LEU A 294 3.06 -6.58 12.09
C LEU A 294 2.64 -7.60 13.16
N LEU A 295 3.32 -7.58 14.32
CA LEU A 295 2.95 -8.44 15.45
C LEU A 295 1.61 -8.06 16.10
N THR A 296 1.27 -6.78 16.10
CA THR A 296 0.02 -6.28 16.71
C THR A 296 -1.18 -6.59 15.82
N GLY A 297 -1.05 -6.43 14.49
CA GLY A 297 -2.09 -6.79 13.53
C GLY A 297 -2.49 -8.27 13.58
N ARG A 298 -1.52 -9.17 13.82
CA ARG A 298 -1.76 -10.62 13.99
C ARG A 298 -2.58 -10.96 15.25
N ARG A 299 -2.57 -10.11 16.27
CA ARG A 299 -3.33 -10.34 17.53
C ARG A 299 -4.76 -9.78 17.49
N ALA A 300 -5.06 -8.93 16.51
CA ALA A 300 -6.33 -8.23 16.38
C ALA A 300 -7.26 -8.82 15.30
N SER A 301 -6.75 -9.77 14.49
CA SER A 301 -7.51 -10.59 13.54
C SER A 301 -7.93 -11.90 14.19
#